data_AF-A0A1W1C7V3-F1
#
_entry.id   AF-A0A1W1C7V3-F1
#
_cell.length_a   1.000
_cell.length_b   1.000
_cell.length_c   1.000
_cell.angle_alpha   90.00
_cell.angle_beta   90.00
_cell.angle_gamma   90.00
#
_symmetry.space_group_name_H-M   'P 1'
#
loop_
_entity.id
_entity.type
_entity.pdbx_description
1 polymer ?
#
loop_
_entity_poly.entity_id
_entity_poly.type
_entity_poly.pdbx_seq_one_letter_code
_entity_poly.pdbx_strand_id
1 'polypeptide(L)'
;MKSRVIIAIGSALILLLGGCASSNTASNGLLIRHLNKSYLPDVQKDAQYDKKTFELGRSCLSRAKTVQEANTCNDKVRKRQPDIGIEDFKKWDEEERSKVLKIIDVNEKFVDCLIAAKHIEMALECKEP
;
A
#
# COMPACT_ATOMS: atom_id res chain seq x y z
N MET A 1 14.13 -21.03 2.90
CA MET A 1 12.85 -20.64 3.53
C MET A 1 12.39 -19.35 2.87
N LYS A 2 11.30 -19.38 2.09
CA LYS A 2 10.90 -18.29 1.18
C LYS A 2 10.03 -17.28 1.93
N SER A 3 10.55 -16.08 2.15
CA SER A 3 9.76 -14.88 2.50
C SER A 3 8.71 -14.65 1.41
N ARG A 4 7.43 -14.64 1.77
CA ARG A 4 6.34 -14.24 0.87
C ARG A 4 5.22 -13.55 1.64
N VAL A 5 5.51 -12.35 2.13
CA VAL A 5 4.50 -11.30 2.25
C VAL A 5 4.63 -10.50 0.96
N ILE A 6 3.94 -10.94 -0.09
CA ILE A 6 3.83 -10.16 -1.34
C ILE A 6 2.56 -9.35 -1.19
N ILE A 7 2.70 -8.14 -0.64
CA ILE A 7 1.65 -7.13 -0.64
C ILE A 7 1.64 -6.56 -2.06
N ALA A 8 0.84 -7.17 -2.95
CA ALA A 8 0.64 -6.66 -4.30
C ALA A 8 -0.40 -5.53 -4.26
N ILE A 9 0.02 -4.32 -3.86
CA ILE A 9 -0.81 -3.11 -3.92
C ILE A 9 -0.54 -2.28 -5.19
N GLY A 10 0.51 -2.59 -5.96
CA GLY A 10 0.98 -1.73 -7.06
C GLY A 10 0.40 -1.92 -8.47
N SER A 11 -0.56 -2.82 -8.69
CA SER A 11 -0.81 -3.32 -10.06
C SER A 11 -1.77 -2.50 -10.94
N ALA A 12 -2.43 -1.46 -10.43
CA ALA A 12 -3.39 -0.70 -11.23
C ALA A 12 -2.77 0.49 -11.99
N LEU A 13 -1.67 1.07 -11.49
CA LEU A 13 -1.11 2.32 -12.04
C LEU A 13 -0.14 2.09 -13.21
N ILE A 14 0.47 0.90 -13.30
CA ILE A 14 1.53 0.59 -14.28
C ILE A 14 0.97 0.29 -15.69
N LEU A 15 -0.30 -0.09 -15.81
CA LEU A 15 -0.89 -0.48 -17.11
C LEU A 15 -1.19 0.70 -18.06
N LEU A 16 -1.09 1.95 -17.62
CA LEU A 16 -1.45 3.13 -18.43
C LEU A 16 -0.26 3.83 -19.12
N LEU A 17 0.99 3.45 -18.84
CA LEU A 17 2.18 4.14 -19.36
C LEU A 17 3.01 3.30 -20.36
N GLY A 18 2.58 2.08 -20.67
CA GLY A 18 3.29 1.19 -21.61
C GLY A 18 3.05 1.44 -23.11
N GLY A 19 2.36 2.51 -23.49
CA GLY A 19 1.93 2.74 -24.87
C GLY A 19 2.37 4.09 -25.43
N CYS A 20 3.28 4.04 -26.40
CA CYS A 20 3.61 5.06 -27.39
C CYS A 20 4.56 6.19 -26.96
N ALA A 21 5.85 5.92 -27.17
CA ALA A 21 6.78 6.95 -27.63
C ALA A 21 6.26 7.59 -28.93
N SER A 22 6.23 8.92 -28.98
CA SER A 22 6.16 9.84 -30.15
C SER A 22 5.01 10.85 -30.09
N SER A 23 5.39 12.12 -30.23
CA SER A 23 4.62 13.30 -30.67
C SER A 23 3.64 14.00 -29.69
N ASN A 24 3.88 15.31 -29.54
CA ASN A 24 3.04 16.39 -29.00
C ASN A 24 3.07 16.64 -27.48
N THR A 25 3.89 17.63 -27.08
CA THR A 25 3.93 18.25 -25.74
C THR A 25 2.57 18.80 -25.27
N ALA A 26 1.66 19.15 -26.20
CA ALA A 26 0.31 19.62 -25.87
C ALA A 26 -0.64 18.50 -25.41
N SER A 27 -0.56 17.30 -26.02
CA SER A 27 -1.39 16.14 -25.63
C SER A 27 -0.94 15.52 -24.32
N ASN A 28 0.37 15.59 -24.00
CA ASN A 28 0.88 15.16 -22.70
C ASN A 28 0.35 16.05 -21.57
N GLY A 29 0.31 17.37 -21.75
CA GLY A 29 -0.26 18.29 -20.76
C GLY A 29 -1.77 18.05 -20.51
N LEU A 30 -2.53 17.73 -21.55
CA LEU A 30 -3.95 17.40 -21.43
C LEU A 30 -4.18 16.07 -20.70
N LEU A 31 -3.38 15.05 -21.02
CA LEU A 31 -3.40 13.75 -20.37
C LEU A 31 -3.05 13.87 -18.87
N ILE A 32 -1.96 14.57 -18.53
CA ILE A 32 -1.55 14.79 -17.13
C ILE A 32 -2.63 15.56 -16.35
N ARG A 33 -3.26 16.57 -16.95
CA ARG A 33 -4.39 17.29 -16.33
C ARG A 33 -5.58 16.35 -16.08
N HIS A 34 -5.88 15.47 -17.03
CA HIS A 34 -6.96 14.49 -16.88
C HIS A 34 -6.65 13.46 -15.78
N LEU A 35 -5.42 12.94 -15.72
CA LEU A 35 -4.95 12.03 -14.67
C LEU A 35 -5.00 12.71 -13.29
N ASN A 36 -4.53 13.94 -13.17
CA ASN A 36 -4.59 14.73 -11.93
C ASN A 36 -6.03 14.94 -11.44
N LYS A 37 -6.97 15.18 -12.34
CA LYS A 37 -8.37 15.45 -11.97
C LYS A 37 -9.16 14.18 -11.68
N SER A 38 -8.87 13.11 -12.41
CA SER A 38 -9.74 11.91 -12.44
C SER A 38 -9.16 10.76 -11.63
N TYR A 39 -7.84 10.57 -11.63
CA TYR A 39 -7.21 9.39 -11.01
C TYR A 39 -6.53 9.71 -9.67
N LEU A 40 -5.86 10.86 -9.55
CA LEU A 40 -5.16 11.20 -8.30
C LEU A 40 -6.09 11.20 -7.06
N PRO A 41 -7.33 11.76 -7.11
CA PRO A 41 -8.21 11.70 -5.96
C PRO A 41 -8.59 10.28 -5.55
N ASP A 42 -8.79 9.38 -6.52
CA ASP A 42 -9.11 7.98 -6.26
C ASP A 42 -7.90 7.26 -5.66
N VAL A 43 -6.70 7.45 -6.21
CA VAL A 43 -5.43 6.94 -5.64
C VAL A 43 -5.24 7.43 -4.19
N GLN A 44 -5.50 8.71 -3.91
CA GLN A 44 -5.39 9.26 -2.56
C GLN A 44 -6.43 8.67 -1.61
N LYS A 45 -7.65 8.44 -2.09
CA LYS A 45 -8.73 7.82 -1.30
C LYS A 45 -8.39 6.37 -0.96
N ASP A 46 -7.88 5.60 -1.92
CA ASP A 46 -7.44 4.23 -1.70
C ASP A 46 -6.24 4.19 -0.73
N ALA A 47 -5.26 5.07 -0.91
CA ALA A 47 -4.13 5.21 0.00
C ALA A 47 -4.56 5.59 1.44
N GLN A 48 -5.57 6.45 1.60
CA GLN A 48 -6.14 6.75 2.93
C GLN A 48 -6.84 5.55 3.56
N TYR A 49 -7.51 4.73 2.75
CA TYR A 49 -8.15 3.53 3.22
C TYR A 49 -7.11 2.50 3.67
N ASP A 50 -6.06 2.29 2.88
CA ASP A 50 -4.92 1.42 3.20
C ASP A 50 -4.16 1.90 4.44
N LYS A 51 -3.91 3.21 4.56
CA LYS A 51 -3.29 3.81 5.75
C LYS A 51 -4.01 3.41 7.03
N LYS A 52 -5.34 3.50 7.06
CA LYS A 52 -6.14 3.09 8.22
C LYS A 52 -6.05 1.58 8.48
N THR A 53 -5.85 0.76 7.43
CA THR A 53 -5.61 -0.68 7.58
C THR A 53 -4.25 -0.96 8.19
N PHE A 54 -3.19 -0.27 7.75
CA PHE A 54 -1.86 -0.37 8.34
C PHE A 54 -1.83 0.12 9.79
N GLU A 55 -2.47 1.25 10.11
CA GLU A 55 -2.58 1.77 11.47
C GLU A 55 -3.28 0.76 12.41
N LEU A 56 -4.35 0.11 11.92
CA LEU A 56 -5.04 -0.96 12.65
C LEU A 56 -4.10 -2.15 12.89
N GLY A 57 -3.40 -2.60 11.84
CA GLY A 57 -2.42 -3.68 11.91
C GLY A 57 -1.32 -3.38 12.93
N ARG A 58 -0.65 -2.23 12.79
CA ARG A 58 0.40 -1.74 13.70
C ARG A 58 -0.08 -1.70 15.15
N SER A 59 -1.22 -1.05 15.39
CA SER A 59 -1.78 -0.85 16.73
C SER A 59 -2.10 -2.18 17.41
N CYS A 60 -2.58 -3.17 16.65
CA CYS A 60 -2.93 -4.48 17.19
C CYS A 60 -1.69 -5.38 17.36
N LEU A 61 -0.91 -5.54 16.30
CA LEU A 61 0.23 -6.47 16.24
C LEU A 61 1.37 -6.07 17.18
N SER A 62 1.61 -4.77 17.39
CA SER A 62 2.62 -4.30 18.34
C SER A 62 2.33 -4.71 19.79
N ARG A 63 1.06 -4.96 20.14
CA ARG A 63 0.62 -5.36 21.48
C ARG A 63 0.40 -6.85 21.63
N ALA A 64 0.32 -7.59 20.52
CA ALA A 64 0.15 -9.04 20.54
C ALA A 64 1.37 -9.71 21.17
N LYS A 65 1.12 -10.56 22.16
CA LYS A 65 2.11 -11.36 22.89
C LYS A 65 2.11 -12.82 22.47
N THR A 66 1.05 -13.26 21.81
CA THR A 66 0.87 -14.65 21.37
C THR A 66 0.50 -14.73 19.90
N VAL A 67 0.71 -15.92 19.32
CA VAL A 67 0.26 -16.23 17.94
C VAL A 67 -1.24 -16.03 17.79
N GLN A 68 -2.03 -16.45 18.78
CA GLN A 68 -3.48 -16.32 18.74
C GLN A 68 -3.93 -14.85 18.71
N GLU A 69 -3.30 -14.00 19.52
CA GLU A 69 -3.56 -12.55 19.51
C GLU A 69 -3.15 -11.92 18.17
N ALA A 70 -2.00 -12.32 17.60
CA ALA A 70 -1.55 -11.82 16.31
C ALA A 70 -2.48 -12.24 15.16
N ASN A 71 -2.96 -13.48 15.14
CA ASN A 71 -3.93 -13.95 14.14
C ASN A 71 -5.31 -13.31 14.33
N THR A 72 -5.71 -13.00 15.56
CA THR A 72 -6.90 -12.18 15.82
C THR A 72 -6.75 -10.78 15.24
N CYS A 73 -5.54 -10.21 15.22
CA CYS A 73 -5.26 -8.96 14.52
C CYS A 73 -5.39 -9.13 12.99
N ASN A 74 -4.86 -10.21 12.42
CA ASN A 74 -5.02 -10.51 10.99
C ASN A 74 -6.50 -10.58 10.59
N ASP A 75 -7.35 -11.21 11.40
CA ASP A 75 -8.79 -11.27 11.12
C ASP A 75 -9.46 -9.90 11.13
N LYS A 76 -9.05 -8.98 12.02
CA LYS A 76 -9.54 -7.60 12.01
C LYS A 76 -9.10 -6.86 10.74
N VAL A 77 -7.86 -7.09 10.32
CA VAL A 77 -7.31 -6.50 9.08
C VAL A 77 -8.05 -7.04 7.85
N ARG A 78 -8.26 -8.36 7.74
CA ARG A 78 -9.06 -8.99 6.66
C ARG A 78 -10.51 -8.52 6.63
N LYS A 79 -11.15 -8.36 7.79
CA LYS A 79 -12.52 -7.80 7.86
C LYS A 79 -12.59 -6.38 7.33
N ARG A 80 -11.52 -5.60 7.53
CA ARG A 80 -11.44 -4.25 6.97
C ARG A 80 -11.20 -4.30 5.48
N GLN A 81 -10.19 -5.04 5.03
CA GLN A 81 -9.73 -5.17 3.64
C GLN A 81 -9.70 -6.65 3.23
N PRO A 82 -10.83 -7.20 2.71
CA PRO A 82 -10.97 -8.63 2.44
C PRO A 82 -9.96 -9.19 1.43
N ASP A 83 -9.54 -8.35 0.48
CA ASP A 83 -8.63 -8.75 -0.59
C ASP A 83 -7.15 -8.71 -0.18
N ILE A 84 -6.86 -8.42 1.09
CA ILE A 84 -5.48 -8.38 1.59
C ILE A 84 -4.91 -9.81 1.75
N GLY A 85 -3.82 -10.08 1.04
CA GLY A 85 -3.12 -11.38 1.08
C GLY A 85 -2.30 -11.59 2.35
N ILE A 86 -2.97 -11.75 3.50
CA ILE A 86 -2.32 -12.02 4.79
C ILE A 86 -2.54 -13.48 5.19
N GLU A 87 -1.47 -14.21 5.44
CA GLU A 87 -1.49 -15.55 6.03
C GLU A 87 -1.45 -15.49 7.56
N ASP A 88 -1.99 -16.51 8.22
CA ASP A 88 -1.87 -16.65 9.67
C ASP A 88 -0.43 -16.95 10.09
N PHE A 89 0.00 -16.34 11.18
CA PHE A 89 1.28 -16.58 11.79
C PHE A 89 1.35 -17.98 12.40
N LYS A 90 2.48 -18.65 12.17
CA LYS A 90 2.84 -19.93 12.83
C LYS A 90 3.65 -19.71 14.11
N LYS A 91 4.28 -18.55 14.24
CA LYS A 91 5.08 -18.11 15.38
C LYS A 91 4.93 -16.60 15.56
N TRP A 92 5.10 -16.11 16.79
CA TRP A 92 5.02 -14.69 17.12
C TRP A 92 6.07 -14.33 18.16
N ASP A 93 7.34 -14.44 17.75
CA ASP A 93 8.51 -14.05 18.54
C ASP A 93 8.94 -12.61 18.19
N GLU A 94 9.96 -12.10 18.90
CA GLU A 94 10.48 -10.74 18.68
C GLU A 94 10.93 -10.51 17.23
N GLU A 95 11.56 -11.52 16.63
CA GLU A 95 12.09 -11.45 15.28
C GLU A 95 10.94 -11.32 14.27
N GLU A 96 9.92 -12.16 14.37
CA GLU A 96 8.74 -12.12 13.51
C GLU A 96 7.98 -10.81 13.68
N ARG A 97 7.76 -10.37 14.93
CA ARG A 97 7.08 -9.11 15.24
C ARG A 97 7.84 -7.93 14.65
N SER A 98 9.15 -7.86 14.83
CA SER A 98 10.00 -6.78 14.29
C SER A 98 9.94 -6.74 12.76
N LYS A 99 10.01 -7.89 12.08
CA LYS A 99 9.89 -7.98 10.61
C LYS A 99 8.55 -7.45 10.12
N VAL A 100 7.45 -7.89 10.74
CA VAL A 100 6.10 -7.47 10.34
C VAL A 100 5.90 -5.97 10.57
N LEU A 101 6.31 -5.44 11.72
CA LEU A 101 6.22 -4.01 12.00
C LEU A 101 7.07 -3.17 11.03
N LYS A 102 8.24 -3.68 10.61
CA LYS A 102 9.05 -3.03 9.58
C LYS A 102 8.36 -3.03 8.21
N ILE A 103 7.69 -4.11 7.83
CA ILE A 103 6.90 -4.15 6.59
C ILE A 103 5.80 -3.09 6.65
N ILE A 104 5.09 -2.98 7.79
CA ILE A 104 4.07 -1.95 7.99
C ILE A 104 4.68 -0.54 7.91
N ASP A 105 5.82 -0.27 8.54
CA ASP A 105 6.53 1.01 8.44
C ASP A 105 6.81 1.43 7.00
N VAL A 106 7.30 0.51 6.17
CA VAL A 106 7.66 0.82 4.78
C VAL A 106 6.41 1.09 3.95
N ASN A 107 5.35 0.29 4.13
CA ASN A 107 4.09 0.49 3.43
C ASN A 107 3.38 1.78 3.86
N GLU A 108 3.40 2.12 5.15
CA GLU A 108 2.83 3.39 5.64
C GLU A 108 3.53 4.61 5.00
N LYS A 109 4.86 4.56 4.84
CA LYS A 109 5.60 5.62 4.15
C LYS A 109 5.23 5.74 2.67
N PHE A 110 5.00 4.62 2.01
CA PHE A 110 4.54 4.61 0.62
C PHE A 110 3.15 5.26 0.49
N VAL A 111 2.18 4.87 1.31
CA VAL A 111 0.84 5.48 1.26
C VAL A 111 0.84 6.93 1.71
N ASP A 112 1.68 7.32 2.66
CA ASP A 112 1.85 8.73 3.05
C ASP A 112 2.37 9.58 1.89
N CYS A 113 3.30 9.04 1.09
CA CYS A 113 3.75 9.69 -0.14
C CYS A 113 2.60 9.89 -1.13
N LEU A 114 1.79 8.85 -1.38
CA LEU A 114 0.63 8.93 -2.28
C LEU A 114 -0.40 9.96 -1.81
N ILE A 115 -0.68 10.01 -0.51
CA ILE A 115 -1.61 10.98 0.08
C ILE A 115 -1.06 12.41 -0.07
N ALA A 116 0.24 12.61 0.11
CA ALA A 116 0.88 13.93 0.02
C ALA A 116 1.11 14.41 -1.42
N ALA A 117 1.00 13.53 -2.42
CA ALA A 117 1.20 13.86 -3.82
C ALA A 117 0.21 14.94 -4.28
N LYS A 118 0.74 16.06 -4.79
CA LYS A 118 -0.08 17.17 -5.31
C LYS A 118 -0.55 16.92 -6.75
N HIS A 119 0.23 16.12 -7.47
CA HIS A 119 0.02 15.75 -8.87
C HIS A 119 0.40 14.28 -9.07
N ILE A 120 -0.15 13.65 -10.10
CA ILE A 120 0.03 12.23 -10.43
C ILE A 120 1.50 11.88 -10.68
N GLU A 121 2.29 12.80 -11.22
CA GLU A 121 3.74 12.62 -11.42
C GLU A 121 4.44 12.40 -10.08
N MET A 122 4.08 13.17 -9.04
CA MET A 122 4.62 12.95 -7.69
C MET A 122 4.17 11.60 -7.11
N ALA A 123 2.93 11.19 -7.39
CA ALA A 123 2.44 9.88 -6.93
C ALA A 123 3.21 8.73 -7.60
N LEU A 124 3.59 8.87 -8.87
CA LEU A 124 4.40 7.91 -9.63
C LEU A 124 5.85 7.82 -9.13
N GLU A 125 6.35 8.86 -8.44
CA GLU A 125 7.67 8.85 -7.81
C GLU A 125 7.68 8.15 -6.43
N CYS A 126 6.51 7.85 -5.86
CA CYS A 126 6.41 7.10 -4.61
C CYS A 126 6.91 5.67 -4.83
N LYS A 127 7.94 5.27 -4.06
CA LYS A 127 8.57 3.96 -4.22
C LYS A 127 7.76 2.88 -3.54
N GLU A 128 7.29 1.93 -4.34
CA GLU A 128 6.67 0.72 -3.83
C GLU A 128 7.68 -0.11 -2.99
N PRO A 129 7.22 -0.72 -1.88
CA PRO A 129 8.05 -1.56 -0.99
C PRO A 129 8.62 -2.84 -1.62
#